data_AF-A0A838SRR2-F1
#
_entry.id   AF-A0A838SRR2-F1
#
_cell.length_a   1.000
_cell.length_b   1.000
_cell.length_c   1.000
_cell.angle_alpha   90.00
_cell.angle_beta   90.00
_cell.angle_gamma   90.00
#
_symmetry.space_group_name_H-M   'P 1'
#
loop_
_entity.id
_entity.type
_entity.pdbx_description
1 polymer ?
#
loop_
_entity_poly.entity_id
_entity_poly.type
_entity_poly.pdbx_seq_one_letter_code
_entity_poly.pdbx_strand_id
1 'polypeptide(L)'
;MTAWLRALPTSVRFATMTSSAFLVLMVLAGVVGYREFRASLRDTIDERLVDVAAVQANAVEGTASGTSPDGELLADLAPDAGGGVTPSDIEAQILTRDGAVLRTTQGLEGVAGLVAGRRLVRVAAGVPVFGDAVIRGEPLRFVGTAVADGSGRIVVVTTPITALADAERTLLAVFGPVALAGSAFAGLAGAWISRRGLTPLARMAAEADAIGAYDLSQR
;
A
#
# COMPACT_ATOMS: atom_id res chain seq x y z
N MET A 1 7.45 24.85 27.09
CA MET A 1 7.96 25.18 25.74
C MET A 1 7.42 26.50 25.14
N THR A 2 6.64 27.33 25.84
CA THR A 2 5.95 28.48 25.23
C THR A 2 6.59 29.86 25.49
N ALA A 3 7.53 29.99 26.43
CA ALA A 3 8.13 31.28 26.77
C ALA A 3 9.11 31.81 25.69
N TRP A 4 9.94 30.94 25.11
CA TRP A 4 10.90 31.32 24.07
C TRP A 4 10.25 31.70 22.74
N LEU A 5 9.12 31.06 22.39
CA LEU A 5 8.34 31.39 21.19
C LEU A 5 7.71 32.79 21.23
N ARG A 6 7.62 33.44 22.41
CA ARG A 6 7.12 34.82 22.54
C ARG A 6 8.18 35.88 22.25
N ALA A 7 9.46 35.55 22.30
CA ALA A 7 10.55 36.48 22.00
C ALA A 7 10.85 36.62 20.50
N LEU A 8 10.27 35.77 19.65
CA LEU A 8 10.48 35.81 18.20
C LEU A 8 9.65 36.91 17.52
N PRO A 9 10.20 37.57 16.47
CA PRO A 9 9.44 38.51 15.64
C PRO A 9 8.14 37.90 15.12
N THR A 10 7.07 38.69 15.04
CA THR A 10 5.74 38.25 14.56
C THR A 10 5.79 37.62 13.17
N SER A 11 6.66 38.10 12.28
CA SER A 11 6.91 37.53 10.96
C SER A 11 7.43 36.09 11.02
N VAL A 12 8.35 35.79 11.94
CA VAL A 12 8.88 34.43 12.15
C VAL A 12 7.77 33.51 12.63
N ARG A 13 6.91 33.98 13.54
CA ARG A 13 5.78 33.21 14.05
C ARG A 13 4.81 32.81 12.94
N PHE A 14 4.40 33.77 12.11
CA PHE A 14 3.54 33.48 10.97
C PHE A 14 4.19 32.50 9.98
N ALA A 15 5.46 32.70 9.64
CA ALA A 15 6.19 31.79 8.75
C ALA A 15 6.30 30.37 9.34
N THR A 16 6.55 30.23 10.65
CA THR A 16 6.58 28.92 11.30
C THR A 16 5.21 28.25 11.34
N MET A 17 4.13 29.03 11.52
CA MET A 17 2.77 28.50 11.58
C MET A 17 2.30 28.03 10.20
N THR A 18 2.58 28.79 9.13
CA THR A 18 2.25 28.36 7.76
C THR A 18 3.12 27.19 7.30
N SER A 19 4.42 27.20 7.60
CA SER A 19 5.32 26.10 7.25
C SER A 19 4.94 24.81 7.97
N SER A 20 4.59 24.88 9.26
CA SER A 20 4.12 23.70 9.99
C SER A 20 2.78 23.19 9.47
N ALA A 21 1.83 24.08 9.16
CA ALA A 21 0.57 23.70 8.53
C ALA A 21 0.78 23.00 7.18
N PHE A 22 1.68 23.54 6.35
CA PHE A 22 2.03 22.93 5.06
C PHE A 22 2.69 21.56 5.24
N LEU A 23 3.63 21.43 6.17
CA LEU A 23 4.28 20.15 6.49
C LEU A 23 3.26 19.11 6.94
N VAL A 24 2.32 19.49 7.82
CA VAL A 24 1.23 18.61 8.26
C VAL A 24 0.37 18.16 7.08
N LEU A 25 -0.03 19.08 6.20
CA LEU A 25 -0.79 18.74 5.00
C LEU A 25 -0.02 17.79 4.08
N MET A 26 1.29 18.02 3.92
CA MET A 26 2.13 17.18 3.07
C MET A 26 2.28 15.76 3.63
N VAL A 27 2.45 15.63 4.96
CA VAL A 27 2.47 14.33 5.64
C VAL A 27 1.12 13.63 5.49
N LEU A 28 0.00 14.33 5.66
CA LEU A 28 -1.33 13.76 5.46
C LEU A 28 -1.53 13.27 4.02
N ALA A 29 -1.16 14.09 3.02
CA ALA A 29 -1.23 13.71 1.62
C ALA A 29 -0.37 12.47 1.32
N GLY A 30 0.85 12.39 1.86
CA GLY A 30 1.72 11.23 1.74
C GLY A 30 1.11 9.97 2.37
N VAL A 31 0.50 10.09 3.56
CA VAL A 31 -0.19 8.97 4.22
C VAL A 31 -1.38 8.48 3.40
N VAL A 32 -2.19 9.39 2.85
CA VAL A 32 -3.32 9.03 2.00
C VAL A 32 -2.83 8.35 0.72
N GLY A 33 -1.84 8.94 0.03
CA GLY A 33 -1.27 8.35 -1.19
C GLY A 33 -0.67 6.96 -0.96
N TYR A 34 0.04 6.76 0.17
CA TYR A 34 0.57 5.44 0.54
C TYR A 34 -0.54 4.43 0.80
N ARG A 35 -1.65 4.83 1.44
CA ARG A 35 -2.80 3.95 1.67
C ARG A 35 -3.50 3.55 0.37
N GLU A 36 -3.74 4.50 -0.52
CA GLU A 36 -4.35 4.24 -1.84
C GLU A 36 -3.46 3.33 -2.69
N PHE A 37 -2.15 3.60 -2.73
CA PHE A 37 -1.19 2.76 -3.45
C PHE A 37 -1.18 1.32 -2.93
N ARG A 38 -1.14 1.15 -1.59
CA ARG A 38 -1.17 -0.17 -0.97
C ARG A 38 -2.49 -0.90 -1.21
N ALA A 39 -3.61 -0.19 -1.21
CA ALA A 39 -4.92 -0.75 -1.56
C ALA A 39 -4.94 -1.22 -3.01
N SER A 40 -4.53 -0.37 -3.95
CA SER A 40 -4.48 -0.69 -5.38
C SER A 40 -3.58 -1.89 -5.71
N LEU A 41 -2.41 -2.00 -5.06
CA LEU A 41 -1.55 -3.17 -5.23
C LEU A 41 -2.18 -4.45 -4.70
N ARG A 42 -2.86 -4.38 -3.54
CA ARG A 42 -3.59 -5.53 -3.00
C ARG A 42 -4.74 -5.94 -3.89
N ASP A 43 -5.50 -5.00 -4.40
CA ASP A 43 -6.61 -5.28 -5.31
C ASP A 43 -6.10 -5.96 -6.59
N THR A 44 -4.98 -5.49 -7.14
CA THR A 44 -4.34 -6.10 -8.31
C THR A 44 -3.86 -7.53 -8.02
N ILE A 45 -3.28 -7.78 -6.84
CA ILE A 45 -2.86 -9.12 -6.41
C ILE A 45 -4.07 -10.03 -6.22
N ASP A 46 -5.13 -9.53 -5.57
CA ASP A 46 -6.35 -10.28 -5.30
C ASP A 46 -7.09 -10.64 -6.60
N GLU A 47 -7.19 -9.73 -7.56
CA GLU A 47 -7.78 -9.97 -8.88
C GLU A 47 -7.01 -11.07 -9.63
N ARG A 48 -5.68 -10.98 -9.66
CA ARG A 48 -4.83 -12.01 -10.27
C ARG A 48 -4.95 -13.37 -9.57
N LEU A 49 -5.00 -13.38 -8.24
CA LEU A 49 -5.20 -14.60 -7.48
C LEU A 49 -6.54 -15.26 -7.81
N VAL A 50 -7.61 -14.47 -7.99
CA VAL A 50 -8.92 -14.97 -8.42
C VAL A 50 -8.84 -15.57 -9.81
N ASP A 51 -8.21 -14.89 -10.77
CA ASP A 51 -8.07 -15.39 -12.13
C ASP A 51 -7.32 -16.71 -12.16
N VAL A 52 -6.21 -16.81 -11.44
CA VAL A 52 -5.43 -18.05 -11.35
C VAL A 52 -6.20 -19.16 -10.63
N ALA A 53 -6.90 -18.83 -9.54
CA ALA A 53 -7.75 -19.78 -8.83
C ALA A 53 -8.89 -20.30 -9.72
N ALA A 54 -9.46 -19.46 -10.59
CA ALA A 54 -10.48 -19.87 -11.55
C ALA A 54 -9.90 -20.82 -12.62
N VAL A 55 -8.72 -20.52 -13.18
CA VAL A 55 -8.03 -21.41 -14.12
C VAL A 55 -7.74 -22.77 -13.47
N GLN A 56 -7.22 -22.77 -12.24
CA GLN A 56 -6.94 -24.01 -11.50
C GLN A 56 -8.23 -24.78 -11.15
N ALA A 57 -9.30 -24.11 -10.74
CA ALA A 57 -10.58 -24.74 -10.48
C ALA A 57 -11.16 -25.42 -11.73
N ASN A 58 -11.11 -24.75 -12.87
CA ASN A 58 -11.56 -25.31 -14.16
C ASN A 58 -10.71 -26.51 -14.59
N ALA A 59 -9.40 -26.47 -14.35
CA ALA A 59 -8.50 -27.60 -14.62
C ALA A 59 -8.83 -28.83 -13.75
N VAL A 60 -9.17 -28.62 -12.48
CA VAL A 60 -9.58 -29.70 -11.56
C VAL A 60 -10.91 -30.33 -11.99
N GLU A 61 -11.86 -29.50 -12.45
CA GLU A 61 -13.14 -29.95 -13.02
C GLU A 61 -12.93 -30.78 -14.31
N GLY A 62 -12.07 -30.31 -15.22
CA GLY A 62 -11.72 -31.03 -16.45
C GLY A 62 -11.02 -32.37 -16.20
N THR A 63 -10.17 -32.44 -15.18
CA THR A 63 -9.46 -33.69 -14.81
C THR A 63 -10.42 -34.74 -14.25
N ALA A 64 -11.47 -34.32 -13.52
CA ALA A 64 -12.52 -35.22 -13.04
C ALA A 64 -13.33 -35.86 -14.18
N SER A 65 -13.30 -35.26 -15.38
CA SER A 65 -13.99 -35.75 -16.58
C SER A 65 -13.18 -36.75 -17.42
N GLY A 66 -11.99 -37.18 -16.96
CA GLY A 66 -11.31 -38.38 -17.47
C GLY A 66 -10.14 -38.19 -18.44
N THR A 67 -9.56 -36.98 -18.56
CA THR A 67 -8.49 -36.73 -19.56
C THR A 67 -7.31 -35.94 -18.99
N SER A 68 -6.49 -36.54 -18.12
CA SER A 68 -5.01 -36.41 -18.15
C SER A 68 -4.39 -37.26 -17.02
N PRO A 69 -3.56 -38.28 -17.31
CA PRO A 69 -2.95 -39.15 -16.29
C PRO A 69 -1.76 -38.54 -15.54
N ASP A 70 -1.13 -37.50 -16.08
CA ASP A 70 0.16 -37.01 -15.56
C ASP A 70 0.02 -35.62 -14.95
N GLY A 71 -0.47 -35.58 -13.71
CA GLY A 71 0.31 -35.19 -12.53
C GLY A 71 1.07 -33.85 -12.45
N GLU A 72 1.26 -33.09 -13.52
CA GLU A 72 1.82 -31.75 -13.45
C GLU A 72 0.68 -30.75 -13.23
N LEU A 73 0.58 -30.31 -11.98
CA LEU A 73 -0.21 -29.14 -11.62
C LEU A 73 0.32 -27.99 -12.48
N LEU A 74 -0.57 -27.32 -13.21
CA LEU A 74 -0.32 -26.36 -14.29
C LEU A 74 0.49 -25.12 -13.85
N ALA A 75 1.72 -25.31 -13.41
CA ALA A 75 2.72 -24.26 -13.23
C ALA A 75 3.07 -23.62 -14.59
N ASP A 76 2.85 -24.35 -15.68
CA ASP A 76 3.14 -23.94 -17.06
C ASP A 76 2.02 -23.16 -17.76
N LEU A 77 0.85 -22.96 -17.12
CA LEU A 77 -0.25 -22.17 -17.70
C LEU A 77 -0.45 -20.80 -17.05
N ALA A 78 0.46 -20.34 -16.19
CA ALA A 78 0.43 -18.92 -15.85
C ALA A 78 0.88 -18.15 -17.10
N PRO A 79 -0.03 -17.42 -17.79
CA PRO A 79 0.36 -16.62 -18.93
C PRO A 79 1.44 -15.63 -18.49
N ASP A 80 2.33 -15.28 -19.40
CA ASP A 80 3.45 -14.34 -19.22
C ASP A 80 2.90 -12.94 -18.84
N ALA A 81 2.45 -12.81 -17.59
CA ALA A 81 1.57 -11.75 -17.13
C ALA A 81 2.38 -10.60 -16.53
N GLY A 82 3.28 -10.02 -17.33
CA GLY A 82 3.82 -8.65 -17.31
C GLY A 82 3.99 -7.87 -16.00
N GLY A 83 4.08 -8.49 -14.83
CA GLY A 83 3.96 -7.82 -13.52
C GLY A 83 4.87 -8.37 -12.44
N GLY A 84 5.95 -9.07 -12.80
CA GLY A 84 7.02 -9.46 -11.88
C GLY A 84 6.69 -10.57 -10.89
N VAL A 85 5.50 -11.17 -10.96
CA VAL A 85 5.21 -12.45 -10.29
C VAL A 85 5.53 -13.53 -11.30
N THR A 86 6.59 -14.29 -11.04
CA THR A 86 6.93 -15.41 -11.91
C THR A 86 5.94 -16.55 -11.67
N PRO A 87 5.56 -17.32 -12.71
CA PRO A 87 4.74 -18.52 -12.58
C PRO A 87 5.19 -19.47 -11.45
N SER A 88 6.50 -19.49 -11.17
CA SER A 88 7.13 -20.26 -10.08
C SER A 88 6.70 -19.86 -8.68
N ASP A 89 6.15 -18.65 -8.50
CA ASP A 89 5.83 -18.10 -7.18
C ASP A 89 4.36 -18.34 -6.80
N ILE A 90 3.60 -18.96 -7.69
CA ILE A 90 2.20 -19.30 -7.45
C ILE A 90 2.14 -20.75 -7.02
N GLU A 91 1.80 -20.95 -5.76
CA GLU A 91 1.63 -22.28 -5.20
C GLU A 91 0.12 -22.55 -5.01
N ALA A 92 -0.32 -23.78 -5.28
CA ALA A 92 -1.73 -24.15 -5.19
C ALA A 92 -1.92 -25.43 -4.36
N GLN A 93 -3.04 -25.48 -3.64
CA GLN A 93 -3.46 -26.63 -2.85
C GLN A 93 -4.94 -26.91 -3.07
N ILE A 94 -5.30 -28.18 -3.22
CA ILE A 94 -6.68 -28.63 -3.34
C ILE A 94 -7.08 -29.27 -2.02
N LEU A 95 -8.18 -28.79 -1.46
CA LEU A 95 -8.78 -29.27 -0.23
C LEU A 95 -10.12 -29.96 -0.50
N THR A 96 -10.47 -30.92 0.34
CA THR A 96 -11.84 -31.43 0.46
C THR A 96 -12.74 -30.38 1.12
N ARG A 97 -14.05 -30.63 1.07
CA ARG A 97 -15.06 -29.84 1.79
C ARG A 97 -14.81 -29.75 3.30
N ASP A 98 -14.16 -30.77 3.87
CA ASP A 98 -13.81 -30.84 5.29
C ASP A 98 -12.43 -30.23 5.60
N GLY A 99 -11.73 -29.73 4.59
CA GLY A 99 -10.41 -29.09 4.72
C GLY A 99 -9.23 -30.07 4.68
N ALA A 100 -9.46 -31.34 4.31
CA ALA A 100 -8.37 -32.30 4.14
C ALA A 100 -7.63 -32.03 2.82
N VAL A 101 -6.30 -32.10 2.84
CA VAL A 101 -5.48 -31.85 1.64
C VAL A 101 -5.58 -33.05 0.69
N LEU A 102 -6.06 -32.80 -0.53
CA LEU A 102 -6.07 -33.80 -1.61
C LEU A 102 -4.78 -33.75 -2.43
N ARG A 103 -4.33 -32.53 -2.74
CA ARG A 103 -3.14 -32.29 -3.58
C ARG A 103 -2.51 -30.97 -3.18
N THR A 104 -1.18 -30.90 -3.26
CA THR A 104 -0.43 -29.70 -2.92
C THR A 104 0.75 -29.56 -3.88
N THR A 105 1.04 -28.35 -4.31
CA THR A 105 2.37 -28.01 -4.85
C THR A 105 3.40 -28.13 -3.71
N GLN A 106 4.64 -28.48 -4.04
CA GLN A 106 5.73 -28.56 -3.05
C GLN A 106 5.87 -27.21 -2.31
N GLY A 107 6.14 -27.25 -0.99
CA GLY A 107 6.38 -26.03 -0.19
C GLY A 107 5.21 -25.57 0.69
N LEU A 108 3.98 -25.91 0.33
CA LEU A 108 2.75 -25.42 1.00
C LEU A 108 2.28 -26.21 2.24
N GLU A 109 3.21 -26.85 2.97
CA GLU A 109 2.87 -27.52 4.22
C GLU A 109 2.35 -26.49 5.25
N GLY A 110 1.06 -26.54 5.57
CA GLY A 110 0.40 -25.64 6.53
C GLY A 110 -0.65 -24.70 5.94
N VAL A 111 -0.74 -24.57 4.61
CA VAL A 111 -1.76 -23.72 3.94
C VAL A 111 -3.18 -24.16 4.21
N ALA A 112 -3.40 -25.46 4.35
CA ALA A 112 -4.72 -26.02 4.63
C ALA A 112 -5.36 -25.40 5.88
N GLY A 113 -4.54 -25.05 6.89
CA GLY A 113 -4.98 -24.39 8.11
C GLY A 113 -5.47 -22.94 7.88
N LEU A 114 -5.10 -22.31 6.77
CA LEU A 114 -5.48 -20.92 6.45
C LEU A 114 -6.96 -20.81 6.07
N VAL A 115 -7.49 -21.85 5.45
CA VAL A 115 -8.90 -21.98 5.03
C VAL A 115 -9.59 -22.99 5.95
N ALA A 116 -9.54 -22.75 7.26
CA ALA A 116 -10.24 -23.58 8.24
C ALA A 116 -11.52 -22.91 8.80
N GLY A 117 -12.39 -23.72 9.40
CA GLY A 117 -13.57 -23.26 10.14
C GLY A 117 -14.53 -22.40 9.33
N ARG A 118 -14.83 -21.18 9.82
CA ARG A 118 -15.79 -20.26 9.16
C ARG A 118 -15.35 -19.79 7.77
N ARG A 119 -14.06 -19.88 7.43
CA ARG A 119 -13.57 -19.56 6.08
C ARG A 119 -13.91 -20.70 5.12
N LEU A 120 -13.64 -21.94 5.52
CA LEU A 120 -13.98 -23.14 4.75
C LEU A 120 -15.47 -23.17 4.35
N VAL A 121 -16.37 -22.88 5.30
CA VAL A 121 -17.81 -22.84 5.03
C VAL A 121 -18.19 -21.78 4.00
N ARG A 122 -17.55 -20.61 4.04
CA ARG A 122 -17.80 -19.53 3.06
C ARG A 122 -17.29 -19.91 1.67
N VAL A 123 -16.08 -20.47 1.61
CA VAL A 123 -15.51 -20.93 0.33
C VAL A 123 -16.36 -22.04 -0.27
N ALA A 124 -16.79 -23.03 0.54
CA ALA A 124 -17.68 -24.09 0.11
C ALA A 124 -19.07 -23.58 -0.37
N ALA A 125 -19.48 -22.38 0.04
CA ALA A 125 -20.68 -21.70 -0.44
C ALA A 125 -20.45 -20.87 -1.72
N GLY A 126 -19.27 -20.97 -2.34
CA GLY A 126 -18.90 -20.24 -3.55
C GLY A 126 -18.43 -18.80 -3.30
N VAL A 127 -18.23 -18.39 -2.05
CA VAL A 127 -17.75 -17.04 -1.74
C VAL A 127 -16.21 -17.08 -1.63
N PRO A 128 -15.47 -16.39 -2.50
CA PRO A 128 -14.01 -16.37 -2.42
C PRO A 128 -13.57 -15.77 -1.09
N VAL A 129 -12.56 -16.38 -0.47
CA VAL A 129 -11.98 -15.90 0.80
C VAL A 129 -10.52 -15.55 0.60
N PHE A 130 -10.20 -14.30 0.87
CA PHE A 130 -8.83 -13.78 0.85
C PHE A 130 -8.24 -13.75 2.26
N GLY A 131 -6.92 -13.85 2.35
CA GLY A 131 -6.22 -13.64 3.60
C GLY A 131 -4.71 -13.51 3.45
N ASP A 132 -4.11 -12.95 4.49
CA ASP A 132 -2.66 -12.91 4.66
C ASP A 132 -2.25 -14.06 5.60
N ALA A 133 -1.12 -14.68 5.32
CA ALA A 133 -0.53 -15.74 6.10
C ALA A 133 1.00 -15.59 6.16
N VAL A 134 1.63 -16.23 7.14
CA VAL A 134 3.08 -16.35 7.19
C VAL A 134 3.41 -17.82 7.29
N ILE A 135 4.04 -18.39 6.27
CA ILE A 135 4.45 -19.79 6.22
C ILE A 135 5.97 -19.81 6.10
N ARG A 136 6.64 -20.53 7.01
CA ARG A 136 8.11 -20.64 7.05
C ARG A 136 8.83 -19.27 7.06
N GLY A 137 8.19 -18.25 7.62
CA GLY A 137 8.72 -16.88 7.71
C GLY A 137 8.44 -16.01 6.48
N GLU A 138 7.80 -16.55 5.44
CA GLU A 138 7.44 -15.82 4.24
C GLU A 138 5.99 -15.31 4.30
N PRO A 139 5.75 -14.00 4.11
CA PRO A 139 4.42 -13.46 4.03
C PRO A 139 3.78 -13.83 2.69
N LEU A 140 2.63 -14.49 2.77
CA LEU A 140 1.85 -14.96 1.64
C LEU A 140 0.47 -14.30 1.65
N ARG A 141 -0.04 -13.96 0.46
CA ARG A 141 -1.45 -13.66 0.23
C ARG A 141 -2.08 -14.91 -0.38
N PHE A 142 -3.27 -15.28 0.09
CA PHE A 142 -3.99 -16.42 -0.45
C PHE A 142 -5.43 -16.07 -0.82
N VAL A 143 -5.97 -16.82 -1.77
CA VAL A 143 -7.39 -16.90 -2.07
C VAL A 143 -7.84 -18.35 -2.02
N GLY A 144 -8.99 -18.60 -1.40
CA GLY A 144 -9.70 -19.89 -1.47
C GLY A 144 -10.98 -19.76 -2.29
N THR A 145 -11.18 -20.64 -3.26
CA THR A 145 -12.38 -20.69 -4.12
C THR A 145 -12.93 -22.12 -4.19
N ALA A 146 -14.24 -22.29 -4.31
CA ALA A 146 -14.83 -23.62 -4.56
C ALA A 146 -14.71 -24.00 -6.03
N VAL A 147 -14.52 -25.29 -6.29
CA VAL A 147 -14.64 -25.87 -7.63
C VAL A 147 -16.13 -25.96 -8.00
N ALA A 148 -16.50 -25.59 -9.22
CA ALA A 148 -17.88 -25.52 -9.69
C ALA A 148 -18.51 -26.88 -10.02
N ASP A 149 -17.78 -27.98 -9.85
CA ASP A 149 -18.15 -29.34 -10.22
C ASP A 149 -19.11 -30.05 -9.24
N GLY A 150 -19.58 -29.34 -8.21
CA GLY A 150 -20.46 -29.88 -7.17
C GLY A 150 -19.80 -30.84 -6.17
N SER A 151 -18.50 -31.11 -6.30
CA SER A 151 -17.76 -32.00 -5.38
C SER A 151 -17.50 -31.39 -4.01
N GLY A 152 -17.67 -30.06 -3.87
CA GLY A 152 -17.30 -29.32 -2.68
C GLY A 152 -15.79 -29.22 -2.47
N ARG A 153 -14.99 -29.55 -3.49
CA ARG A 153 -13.55 -29.30 -3.50
C ARG A 153 -13.26 -27.81 -3.49
N ILE A 154 -12.14 -27.45 -2.88
CA ILE A 154 -11.71 -26.07 -2.71
C ILE A 154 -10.30 -25.95 -3.25
N VAL A 155 -10.06 -24.95 -4.09
CA VAL A 155 -8.72 -24.57 -4.56
C VAL A 155 -8.25 -23.40 -3.70
N VAL A 156 -7.06 -23.53 -3.14
CA VAL A 156 -6.36 -22.47 -2.44
C VAL A 156 -5.14 -22.11 -3.25
N VAL A 157 -5.05 -20.85 -3.68
CA VAL A 157 -3.89 -20.32 -4.40
C VAL A 157 -3.20 -19.31 -3.51
N THR A 158 -1.88 -19.38 -3.44
CA THR A 158 -1.05 -18.46 -2.66
C THR A 158 0.01 -17.81 -3.53
N THR A 159 0.37 -16.58 -3.20
CA THR A 159 1.49 -15.87 -3.81
C THR A 159 2.27 -15.12 -2.73
N PRO A 160 3.62 -15.07 -2.81
CA PRO A 160 4.42 -14.27 -1.90
C PRO A 160 4.18 -12.78 -2.11
N ILE A 161 4.04 -12.08 -1.00
CA ILE A 161 3.94 -10.60 -0.99
C ILE A 161 5.25 -9.95 -0.54
N THR A 162 6.36 -10.68 -0.60
CA THR A 162 7.71 -10.17 -0.36
C THR A 162 8.06 -9.08 -1.38
N ALA A 163 7.73 -9.29 -2.65
CA ALA A 163 7.87 -8.29 -3.71
C ALA A 163 7.07 -7.01 -3.40
N LEU A 164 5.89 -7.12 -2.77
CA LEU A 164 5.11 -5.96 -2.31
C LEU A 164 5.85 -5.22 -1.20
N ALA A 165 6.41 -5.94 -0.22
CA ALA A 165 7.18 -5.33 0.85
C ALA A 165 8.44 -4.60 0.32
N ASP A 166 9.12 -5.16 -0.67
CA ASP A 166 10.30 -4.54 -1.29
C ASP A 166 9.92 -3.37 -2.20
N ALA A 167 8.79 -3.44 -2.90
CA ALA A 167 8.23 -2.30 -3.63
C ALA A 167 7.84 -1.16 -2.68
N GLU A 168 7.21 -1.45 -1.53
CA GLU A 168 6.90 -0.45 -0.51
C GLU A 168 8.18 0.20 0.06
N ARG A 169 9.22 -0.59 0.33
CA ARG A 169 10.53 -0.07 0.79
C ARG A 169 11.18 0.81 -0.27
N THR A 170 11.15 0.41 -1.53
CA THR A 170 11.71 1.18 -2.65
C THR A 170 10.94 2.47 -2.84
N LEU A 171 9.61 2.43 -2.78
CA LEU A 171 8.75 3.60 -2.83
C LEU A 171 9.12 4.58 -1.71
N LEU A 172 9.25 4.11 -0.47
CA LEU A 172 9.66 4.95 0.67
C LEU A 172 11.08 5.52 0.49
N ALA A 173 12.01 4.74 -0.05
CA ALA A 173 13.38 5.17 -0.33
C ALA A 173 13.45 6.28 -1.39
N VAL A 174 12.52 6.33 -2.34
CA VAL A 174 12.43 7.38 -3.37
C VAL A 174 11.58 8.57 -2.88
N PHE A 175 10.41 8.31 -2.31
CA PHE A 175 9.50 9.36 -1.86
C PHE A 175 10.05 10.15 -0.68
N GLY A 176 10.79 9.52 0.23
CA GLY A 176 11.37 10.19 1.39
C GLY A 176 12.27 11.37 1.00
N PRO A 177 13.31 11.15 0.17
CA PRO A 177 14.16 12.22 -0.34
C PRO A 177 13.41 13.28 -1.15
N VAL A 178 12.47 12.88 -2.01
CA VAL A 178 11.66 13.81 -2.82
C VAL A 178 10.80 14.69 -1.92
N ALA A 179 10.18 14.12 -0.88
CA ALA A 179 9.36 14.87 0.06
C ALA A 179 10.19 15.83 0.92
N LEU A 180 11.39 15.41 1.35
CA LEU A 180 12.33 16.27 2.06
C LEU A 180 12.81 17.42 1.17
N ALA A 181 13.18 17.14 -0.08
CA ALA A 181 13.59 18.16 -1.04
C ALA A 181 12.45 19.14 -1.32
N GLY A 182 11.23 18.65 -1.59
CA GLY A 182 10.05 19.47 -1.81
C GLY A 182 9.72 20.38 -0.63
N SER A 183 9.82 19.85 0.61
CA SER A 183 9.63 20.62 1.83
C SER A 183 10.69 21.72 2.00
N ALA A 184 11.96 21.41 1.72
CA ALA A 184 13.05 22.39 1.76
C ALA A 184 12.85 23.49 0.71
N PHE A 185 12.46 23.14 -0.52
CA PHE A 185 12.15 24.11 -1.57
C PHE A 185 10.96 25.01 -1.21
N ALA A 186 9.88 24.44 -0.67
CA ALA A 186 8.73 25.21 -0.22
C ALA A 186 9.09 26.19 0.91
N GLY A 187 9.92 25.75 1.86
CA GLY A 187 10.43 26.60 2.94
C GLY A 187 11.30 27.75 2.42
N LEU A 188 12.24 27.45 1.50
CA LEU A 188 13.09 28.46 0.87
C LEU A 188 12.28 29.46 0.03
N ALA A 189 11.33 28.98 -0.76
CA ALA A 189 10.44 29.82 -1.55
C ALA A 189 9.58 30.72 -0.64
N GLY A 190 9.00 30.17 0.43
CA GLY A 190 8.24 30.93 1.42
C GLY A 190 9.08 32.02 2.09
N ALA A 191 10.31 31.69 2.51
CA ALA A 191 11.23 32.66 3.09
C ALA A 191 11.62 33.77 2.10
N TRP A 192 11.85 33.42 0.83
CA TRP A 192 12.21 34.36 -0.21
C TRP A 192 11.05 35.31 -0.57
N ILE A 193 9.84 34.76 -0.73
CA ILE A 193 8.62 35.55 -0.99
C ILE A 193 8.32 36.46 0.20
N SER A 194 8.41 35.97 1.44
CA SER A 194 8.22 36.80 2.63
C SER A 194 9.22 37.95 2.70
N ARG A 195 10.49 37.69 2.40
CA ARG A 195 11.53 38.73 2.38
C ARG A 195 11.25 39.79 1.31
N ARG A 196 10.85 39.41 0.10
CA ARG A 196 10.60 40.39 -0.98
C ARG A 196 9.25 41.10 -0.86
N GLY A 197 8.21 40.40 -0.44
CA GLY A 197 6.85 40.93 -0.34
C GLY A 197 6.65 41.90 0.82
N LEU A 198 7.41 41.73 1.92
CA LEU A 198 7.27 42.59 3.10
C LEU A 198 8.17 43.83 3.09
N THR A 199 9.19 43.90 2.22
CA THR A 199 10.09 45.07 2.14
C THR A 199 9.35 46.39 1.93
N PRO A 200 8.35 46.50 1.04
CA PRO A 200 7.63 47.77 0.82
C PRO A 200 6.84 48.19 2.07
N LEU A 201 6.19 47.24 2.74
CA LEU A 201 5.45 47.49 3.98
C LEU A 201 6.39 47.92 5.11
N ALA A 202 7.57 47.31 5.21
CA ALA A 202 8.59 47.71 6.17
C ALA A 202 9.09 49.15 5.92
N ARG A 203 9.21 49.56 4.64
CA ARG A 203 9.55 50.94 4.29
C ARG A 203 8.45 51.93 4.68
N MET A 204 7.19 51.63 4.35
CA MET A 204 6.06 52.48 4.73
C MET A 204 5.90 52.59 6.25
N ALA A 205 6.12 51.50 6.99
CA ALA A 205 6.09 51.50 8.45
C ALA A 205 7.22 52.38 9.03
N ALA A 206 8.43 52.29 8.50
CA ALA A 206 9.55 53.12 8.93
C ALA A 206 9.33 54.62 8.61
N GLU A 207 8.73 54.95 7.46
CA GLU A 207 8.35 56.33 7.12
C GLU A 207 7.27 56.88 8.06
N ALA A 208 6.26 56.06 8.39
CA ALA A 208 5.21 56.46 9.33
C ALA A 208 5.74 56.74 10.74
N ASP A 209 6.65 55.91 11.26
CA ASP A 209 7.29 56.13 12.56
C ASP A 209 8.16 57.40 12.57
N ALA A 210 8.87 57.69 11.47
CA ALA A 210 9.68 58.90 11.36
C ALA A 210 8.83 60.19 11.40
N ILE A 211 7.65 60.18 10.80
CA ILE A 211 6.71 61.31 10.85
C ILE A 211 6.18 61.52 12.28
N GLY A 212 5.81 60.43 12.96
CA GLY A 212 5.30 60.50 14.34
C GLY A 212 6.33 61.00 15.36
N ALA A 213 7.61 60.64 15.19
CA ALA A 213 8.68 61.08 16.09
C ALA A 213 9.00 62.58 15.96
N TYR A 214 8.91 63.15 14.76
CA TYR A 214 9.20 64.57 14.52
C TYR A 214 8.13 65.49 15.16
N ASP A 215 6.86 65.09 15.10
CA ASP A 215 5.71 65.85 15.63
C ASP A 215 5.70 65.93 17.17
N LEU A 216 6.25 64.94 17.87
CA LEU A 216 6.35 64.94 19.33
C LEU A 216 7.49 65.82 19.90
N SER A 217 8.47 66.19 19.06
CA SER A 217 9.59 67.04 19.48
C SER A 217 9.30 68.56 19.40
N GLN A 218 8.17 68.94 18.78
CA GLN A 218 7.73 70.34 18.67
C GLN A 218 6.71 70.77 19.74
N ARG A 219 6.37 69.88 20.68
CA ARG A 219 5.56 70.19 21.86
C ARG A 219 6.42 70.22 23.12
#